data_AF-A0A3D5P9V2-F1
#
_entry.id   AF-A0A3D5P9V2-F1
#
_cell.length_a   1.000
_cell.length_b   1.000
_cell.length_c   1.000
_cell.angle_alpha   90.00
_cell.angle_beta   90.00
_cell.angle_gamma   90.00
#
_symmetry.space_group_name_H-M   'P 1'
#
loop_
_entity.id
_entity.type
_entity.pdbx_description
1 polymer ?
#
loop_
_entity_poly.entity_id
_entity_poly.type
_entity_poly.pdbx_seq_one_letter_code
_entity_poly.pdbx_strand_id
1 'polypeptide(L)'
;MLQFEELKQSLQGFKPELNDLADTLDLDAIRKEIMELDQKTTVPNFWDDAEKSQRILQRSSSLKNKIERYEKLKSGYDDLMALIELADEEGDLSLLPQAQQELESFKKGLESQRLSTLL
;
A
#
# COMPACT_ATOMS: atom_id res chain seq x y z
N MET A 1 -25.59 -13.18 0.55
CA MET A 1 -25.33 -14.60 0.20
C MET A 1 -24.19 -15.11 1.05
N LEU A 2 -24.19 -16.39 1.45
CA LEU A 2 -23.18 -16.94 2.36
C LEU A 2 -21.74 -16.76 1.83
N GLN A 3 -21.53 -16.88 0.52
CA GLN A 3 -20.21 -16.81 -0.12
C GLN A 3 -19.56 -15.42 -0.03
N PHE A 4 -20.34 -14.35 -0.24
CA PHE A 4 -19.84 -12.97 -0.12
C PHE A 4 -19.62 -12.57 1.33
N GLU A 5 -20.47 -13.05 2.25
CA GLU A 5 -20.29 -12.85 3.69
C GLU A 5 -18.97 -13.48 4.18
N GLU A 6 -18.65 -14.70 3.73
CA GLU A 6 -17.37 -15.35 4.03
C GLU A 6 -16.16 -14.56 3.49
N LEU A 7 -16.24 -14.04 2.26
CA LEU A 7 -15.18 -13.19 1.70
C LEU A 7 -15.02 -11.88 2.46
N LYS A 8 -16.13 -11.23 2.80
CA LYS A 8 -16.15 -9.99 3.58
C LYS A 8 -15.48 -10.20 4.93
N GLN A 9 -15.86 -11.25 5.66
CA GLN A 9 -15.25 -11.58 6.95
C GLN A 9 -13.75 -11.88 6.82
N SER A 10 -13.35 -12.63 5.78
CA SER A 10 -11.94 -12.90 5.51
C SER A 10 -11.16 -11.60 5.26
N LEU A 11 -11.68 -10.70 4.43
CA LEU A 11 -11.05 -9.41 4.13
C LEU A 11 -10.96 -8.54 5.40
N GLN A 12 -12.05 -8.42 6.16
CA GLN A 12 -12.07 -7.67 7.43
C GLN A 12 -11.00 -8.15 8.42
N GLY A 13 -10.72 -9.46 8.44
CA GLY A 13 -9.65 -10.05 9.25
C GLY A 13 -8.25 -9.47 8.98
N PHE A 14 -8.00 -8.94 7.77
CA PHE A 14 -6.71 -8.33 7.42
C PHE A 14 -6.64 -6.82 7.67
N LYS A 15 -7.74 -6.15 8.06
CA LYS A 15 -7.70 -4.71 8.36
C LYS A 15 -6.72 -4.36 9.48
N PRO A 16 -6.64 -5.13 10.59
CA PRO A 16 -5.63 -4.89 11.62
C PRO A 16 -4.21 -4.99 11.08
N GLU A 17 -3.91 -6.03 10.29
CA GLU A 17 -2.57 -6.21 9.70
C GLU A 17 -2.19 -5.08 8.73
N LEU A 18 -3.16 -4.57 7.96
CA LEU A 18 -2.96 -3.41 7.09
C LEU A 18 -2.68 -2.14 7.90
N ASN A 19 -3.37 -1.95 9.03
CA ASN A 19 -3.12 -0.81 9.92
C ASN A 19 -1.77 -0.92 10.62
N ASP A 20 -1.42 -2.10 11.14
CA ASP A 20 -0.12 -2.38 11.77
C ASP A 20 1.04 -2.11 10.80
N LEU A 21 0.87 -2.45 9.52
CA LEU A 21 1.84 -2.13 8.48
C LEU A 21 2.00 -0.62 8.29
N ALA A 22 0.90 0.14 8.33
CA ALA A 22 0.93 1.60 8.25
C ALA A 22 1.73 2.22 9.40
N ASP A 23 1.47 1.75 10.62
CA ASP A 23 2.12 2.21 11.83
C ASP A 23 3.61 1.85 11.82
N THR A 24 3.95 0.62 11.41
CA THR A 24 5.33 0.15 11.29
C THR A 24 6.13 0.96 10.27
N LEU A 25 5.48 1.36 9.17
CA LEU A 25 6.13 2.18 8.14
C LEU A 25 6.37 3.62 8.59
N ASP A 26 5.65 4.12 9.61
CA ASP A 26 5.64 5.52 10.03
C ASP A 26 5.52 6.45 8.80
N LEU A 27 4.38 6.33 8.10
CA LEU A 27 4.15 7.03 6.84
C LEU A 27 4.31 8.54 6.98
N ASP A 28 3.97 9.10 8.14
CA ASP A 28 4.14 10.53 8.43
C ASP A 28 5.62 10.91 8.50
N ALA A 29 6.46 10.13 9.19
CA ALA A 29 7.90 10.36 9.18
C ALA A 29 8.50 10.21 7.77
N ILE A 30 8.08 9.20 7.01
CA ILE A 30 8.55 9.01 5.62
C ILE A 30 8.19 10.22 4.75
N ARG A 31 6.95 10.72 4.84
CA ARG A 31 6.51 11.92 4.09
C ARG A 31 7.36 13.13 4.45
N LYS A 32 7.67 13.32 5.73
CA LYS A 32 8.51 14.41 6.21
C LYS A 32 9.94 14.30 5.69
N GLU A 33 10.53 13.10 5.73
CA GLU A 33 11.87 12.84 5.19
C GLU A 33 11.92 13.12 3.68
N ILE A 34 10.91 12.70 2.91
CA ILE A 34 10.80 13.01 1.48
C ILE A 34 10.80 14.52 1.25
N MET A 35 10.00 15.27 2.01
CA MET A 35 9.95 16.73 1.87
C MET A 35 11.30 17.39 2.15
N GLU A 36 12.02 16.94 3.18
CA GLU A 36 13.36 17.45 3.50
C GLU A 36 14.39 17.10 2.41
N LEU A 37 14.31 15.89 1.85
CA LEU A 37 15.19 15.47 0.75
C LEU A 37 14.90 16.25 -0.53
N ASP A 38 13.62 16.46 -0.86
CA ASP A 38 13.21 17.23 -2.02
C ASP A 38 13.61 18.71 -1.87
N GLN A 39 13.55 19.29 -0.67
CA GLN A 39 14.09 20.65 -0.40
C GLN A 39 15.60 20.73 -0.64
N LYS A 40 16.37 19.70 -0.30
CA LYS A 40 17.83 19.69 -0.58
C LYS A 40 18.12 19.74 -2.08
N THR A 41 17.22 19.24 -2.92
CA THR A 41 17.39 19.30 -4.39
C THR A 41 17.23 20.70 -4.98
N THR A 42 16.63 21.65 -4.24
CA THR A 42 16.41 23.02 -4.72
C THR A 42 17.59 23.95 -4.45
N VAL A 43 18.63 23.47 -3.76
CA VAL A 43 19.80 24.29 -3.41
C VAL A 43 20.68 24.50 -4.66
N PRO A 44 21.16 25.72 -4.95
CA PRO A 44 21.88 26.03 -6.19
C PRO A 44 23.11 25.18 -6.49
N ASN A 45 23.78 24.66 -5.46
CA ASN A 45 24.99 23.83 -5.56
C ASN A 45 24.71 22.33 -5.37
N PHE A 46 23.45 21.91 -5.41
CA PHE A 46 23.09 20.50 -5.20
C PHE A 46 23.86 19.59 -6.17
N TRP A 47 23.88 19.95 -7.45
CA TRP A 47 24.49 19.18 -8.53
C TRP A 47 26.02 19.22 -8.57
N ASP A 48 26.68 20.03 -7.74
CA ASP A 48 28.14 20.16 -7.71
C ASP A 48 28.81 18.86 -7.21
N ASP A 49 28.09 18.07 -6.41
CA ASP A 49 28.50 16.74 -5.95
C ASP A 49 27.52 15.69 -6.49
N ALA A 50 27.90 15.08 -7.61
CA ALA A 50 27.08 14.09 -8.30
C ALA A 50 26.79 12.85 -7.43
N GLU A 51 27.75 12.40 -6.60
CA GLU A 51 27.57 11.23 -5.75
C GLU A 51 26.56 11.51 -4.64
N LYS A 52 26.70 12.66 -3.97
CA LYS A 52 25.75 13.10 -2.93
C LYS A 52 24.36 13.35 -3.52
N SER A 53 24.27 14.00 -4.67
CA SER A 53 23.01 14.22 -5.39
C SER A 53 22.29 12.92 -5.68
N GLN A 54 23.01 11.94 -6.24
CA GLN A 54 22.44 10.64 -6.59
C GLN A 54 21.93 9.89 -5.37
N ARG A 55 22.66 9.92 -4.24
CA ARG A 55 22.22 9.29 -2.98
C ARG A 55 20.92 9.91 -2.45
N ILE A 56 20.80 11.24 -2.49
CA ILE A 56 19.58 11.95 -2.04
C ILE A 56 18.38 11.59 -2.92
N LEU A 57 18.56 11.57 -4.24
CA LEU A 57 17.48 11.20 -5.18
C LEU A 57 17.06 9.73 -5.02
N GLN A 58 18.02 8.81 -4.88
CA GLN A 58 17.75 7.40 -4.64
C GLN A 58 16.99 7.18 -3.34
N ARG A 59 17.37 7.88 -2.27
CA ARG A 59 16.66 7.81 -0.99
C ARG A 59 15.22 8.33 -1.12
N SER A 60 15.03 9.52 -1.70
CA SER A 60 13.69 10.10 -1.92
C SER A 60 12.81 9.15 -2.75
N SER A 61 13.34 8.60 -3.85
CA SER A 61 12.63 7.61 -4.68
C SER A 61 12.28 6.34 -3.93
N SER A 62 13.21 5.78 -3.15
CA SER A 62 12.96 4.59 -2.32
C SER A 62 11.82 4.82 -1.31
N LEU A 63 11.82 5.97 -0.64
CA LEU A 63 10.78 6.35 0.32
C LEU A 63 9.41 6.57 -0.35
N LYS A 64 9.38 7.27 -1.49
CA LYS A 64 8.16 7.46 -2.30
C LYS A 64 7.57 6.11 -2.72
N ASN A 65 8.40 5.17 -3.16
CA ASN A 65 7.98 3.83 -3.54
C ASN A 65 7.40 3.04 -2.35
N LYS A 66 7.90 3.25 -1.11
CA LYS A 66 7.32 2.62 0.08
C LYS A 66 5.90 3.11 0.36
N ILE A 67 5.68 4.43 0.32
CA ILE A 67 4.34 5.01 0.48
C ILE A 67 3.40 4.51 -0.62
N GLU A 68 3.83 4.58 -1.88
CA GLU A 68 2.99 4.18 -3.01
C GLU A 68 2.55 2.72 -2.92
N ARG A 69 3.44 1.83 -2.49
CA ARG A 69 3.12 0.42 -2.26
C ARG A 69 2.04 0.26 -1.20
N TYR A 70 2.17 0.93 -0.06
CA TYR A 70 1.16 0.88 1.00
C TYR A 70 -0.20 1.44 0.52
N GLU A 71 -0.20 2.60 -0.13
CA GLU A 71 -1.43 3.24 -0.62
C GLU A 71 -2.15 2.36 -1.65
N LYS A 72 -1.41 1.69 -2.54
CA LYS A 72 -1.99 0.71 -3.48
C LYS A 72 -2.66 -0.46 -2.76
N LEU A 73 -2.05 -0.96 -1.69
CA LEU A 73 -2.60 -2.06 -0.89
C LEU A 73 -3.87 -1.62 -0.16
N LYS A 74 -3.87 -0.42 0.40
CA LYS A 74 -5.03 0.18 1.06
C LYS A 74 -6.18 0.44 0.10
N SER A 75 -5.91 1.01 -1.08
CA SER A 75 -6.92 1.18 -2.14
C SER A 75 -7.50 -0.17 -2.54
N GLY A 76 -6.65 -1.17 -2.81
CA GLY A 76 -7.13 -2.50 -3.19
C GLY A 76 -7.99 -3.18 -2.11
N TYR A 77 -7.73 -2.91 -0.84
CA TYR A 77 -8.61 -3.35 0.26
C TYR A 77 -9.99 -2.68 0.17
N ASP A 78 -10.00 -1.34 0.04
CA ASP A 78 -11.23 -0.55 0.05
C ASP A 78 -12.08 -0.84 -1.20
N ASP A 79 -11.43 -0.98 -2.37
CA ASP A 79 -12.05 -1.35 -3.65
C ASP A 79 -12.67 -2.75 -3.60
N LEU A 80 -11.95 -3.74 -3.07
CA LEU A 80 -12.45 -5.10 -2.92
C LEU A 80 -13.61 -5.17 -1.93
N MET A 81 -13.57 -4.40 -0.84
CA MET A 81 -14.68 -4.32 0.10
C MET A 81 -15.95 -3.81 -0.60
N ALA A 82 -15.81 -2.73 -1.38
CA ALA A 82 -16.92 -2.17 -2.15
C ALA A 82 -17.45 -3.17 -3.20
N LEU A 83 -16.56 -3.89 -3.89
CA LEU A 83 -16.94 -4.93 -4.85
C LEU A 83 -17.77 -6.05 -4.18
N ILE A 84 -17.33 -6.54 -3.01
CA ILE A 84 -18.03 -7.59 -2.27
C ILE A 84 -19.40 -7.11 -1.80
N GLU A 85 -19.48 -5.90 -1.24
CA GLU A 85 -20.75 -5.33 -0.75
C GLU A 85 -21.75 -5.14 -1.88
N LEU A 86 -21.33 -4.57 -3.00
CA LEU A 86 -22.18 -4.39 -4.17
C LEU A 86 -22.66 -5.74 -4.73
N ALA A 87 -21.75 -6.69 -4.92
CA ALA A 87 -22.09 -8.01 -5.45
C ALA A 87 -23.05 -8.78 -4.54
N ASP A 88 -22.94 -8.60 -3.23
CA ASP A 88 -23.85 -9.22 -2.26
C ASP A 88 -25.24 -8.59 -2.28
N GLU A 89 -25.31 -7.26 -2.35
CA GLU A 89 -26.56 -6.50 -2.45
C GLU A 89 -27.33 -6.82 -3.74
N GLU A 90 -26.63 -6.90 -4.86
CA GLU A 90 -27.21 -7.23 -6.17
C GLU A 90 -27.46 -8.74 -6.35
N GLY A 91 -26.83 -9.57 -5.51
CA GLY A 91 -26.87 -11.01 -5.63
C GLY A 91 -26.18 -11.54 -6.90
N ASP A 92 -25.17 -10.83 -7.41
CA ASP A 92 -24.46 -11.20 -8.62
C ASP A 92 -23.28 -12.16 -8.34
N LEU A 93 -23.57 -13.46 -8.35
CA LEU A 93 -22.56 -14.52 -8.18
C LEU A 93 -21.50 -14.55 -9.29
N SER A 94 -21.71 -13.87 -10.43
CA SER A 94 -20.71 -13.82 -11.50
C SER A 94 -19.45 -13.04 -11.10
N LEU A 95 -19.56 -12.15 -10.11
CA LEU A 95 -18.46 -11.37 -9.54
C LEU A 95 -17.64 -12.14 -8.49
N LEU A 96 -18.15 -13.27 -7.99
CA LEU A 96 -17.48 -14.06 -6.94
C LEU A 96 -16.05 -14.50 -7.31
N PRO A 97 -15.77 -15.00 -8.54
CA PRO A 97 -14.41 -15.38 -8.93
C PRO A 97 -13.44 -14.19 -8.96
N GLN A 98 -13.92 -13.01 -9.38
CA GLN A 98 -13.12 -11.80 -9.39
C GLN A 98 -12.76 -11.37 -7.96
N ALA A 99 -13.75 -11.32 -7.06
CA ALA A 99 -13.53 -10.97 -5.66
C ALA A 99 -12.55 -11.93 -4.97
N GLN A 100 -12.62 -13.24 -5.26
CA GLN A 100 -11.66 -14.23 -4.77
C GLN A 100 -10.24 -13.98 -5.28
N GLN A 101 -10.08 -13.64 -6.57
CA GLN A 101 -8.78 -13.36 -7.16
C GLN A 101 -8.16 -12.07 -6.58
N GLU A 102 -8.96 -11.04 -6.38
CA GLU A 102 -8.53 -9.79 -5.76
C GLU A 102 -8.14 -9.99 -4.30
N LEU A 103 -8.88 -10.79 -3.53
CA LEU A 103 -8.52 -11.15 -2.16
C LEU A 103 -7.17 -11.85 -2.08
N GLU A 104 -6.91 -12.83 -2.95
CA GLU A 104 -5.62 -13.53 -2.99
C GLU A 104 -4.47 -12.60 -3.42
N SER A 105 -4.74 -11.66 -4.33
CA SER A 105 -3.76 -10.66 -4.75
C SER A 105 -3.44 -9.68 -3.61
N PHE A 106 -4.46 -9.24 -2.87
CA PHE A 106 -4.31 -8.41 -1.69
C PHE A 106 -3.48 -9.10 -0.61
N LYS A 107 -3.80 -10.36 -0.27
CA LYS A 107 -3.03 -11.16 0.72
C LYS A 107 -1.54 -11.23 0.38
N LYS A 108 -1.22 -11.57 -0.87
CA LYS A 108 0.18 -11.64 -1.35
C LYS A 108 0.87 -10.27 -1.29
N GLY A 109 0.16 -9.21 -1.64
CA GLY A 109 0.66 -7.84 -1.55
C GLY A 109 1.00 -7.43 -0.11
N LEU A 110 0.10 -7.73 0.83
CA LEU A 110 0.27 -7.47 2.25
C LEU A 110 1.46 -8.24 2.83
N GLU A 111 1.52 -9.55 2.57
CA GLU A 111 2.64 -10.40 3.03
C GLU A 111 3.98 -9.90 2.49
N SER A 112 4.06 -9.59 1.19
CA SER A 112 5.29 -9.08 0.58
C SER A 112 5.78 -7.78 1.22
N GLN A 113 4.86 -6.85 1.52
CA GLN A 113 5.24 -5.59 2.16
C GLN A 113 5.66 -5.80 3.61
N ARG A 114 4.96 -6.66 4.37
CA ARG A 114 5.37 -7.01 5.74
C ARG A 114 6.76 -7.63 5.77
N LEU A 115 7.08 -8.54 4.86
CA LEU A 115 8.44 -9.10 4.75
C LEU A 115 9.49 -8.02 4.43
N SER A 116 9.15 -7.05 3.59
CA SER A 116 10.07 -5.95 3.24
C SER A 116 10.31 -4.92 4.36
N THR A 117 9.50 -4.94 5.42
CA THR A 117 9.64 -4.07 6.60
C THR A 117 10.37 -4.76 7.76
N LEU A 118 10.44 -6.09 7.75
CA LEU A 118 11.15 -6.90 8.75
C LEU A 118 12.63 -7.18 8.40
N LEU A 119 13.05 -6.90 7.17
CA LEU A 119 14.41 -7.07 6.63
C LEU A 119 15.17 -5.73 6.60
#